data_AF-A0A0D0CJ04-F1
#
_entry.id   AF-A0A0D0CJ04-F1
#
_cell.length_a   1.000
_cell.length_b   1.000
_cell.length_c   1.000
_cell.angle_alpha   90.00
_cell.angle_beta   90.00
_cell.angle_gamma   90.00
#
_symmetry.space_group_name_H-M   'P 1'
#
loop_
_entity.id
_entity.type
_entity.pdbx_description
1 polymer ?
#
loop_
_entity_poly.entity_id
_entity_poly.type
_entity_poly.pdbx_seq_one_letter_code
_entity_poly.pdbx_strand_id
1 'polypeptide(L)' 'LVRHEMYWVRKWFEGQEEEWKRRASQSQEAGHKAYTERKGVLYHFYAEDAAMRFQGKMSQPAS' A
#
# COMPACT_ATOMS: atom_id res chain seq x y z
N LEU A 1 -18.82 8.40 -4.12
CA LEU A 1 -17.92 8.81 -3.03
C LEU A 1 -17.17 7.61 -2.45
N VAL A 2 -17.84 6.70 -1.72
CA VAL A 2 -17.20 5.56 -1.04
C VAL A 2 -16.29 4.68 -1.92
N ARG A 3 -16.71 4.31 -3.14
CA ARG A 3 -15.86 3.51 -4.06
C ARG A 3 -14.61 4.24 -4.54
N HIS A 4 -14.73 5.54 -4.77
CA HIS A 4 -13.61 6.37 -5.21
C HIS A 4 -12.61 6.55 -4.07
N GLU A 5 -13.11 6.76 -2.84
CA GLU A 5 -12.29 6.82 -1.62
C GLU A 5 -11.58 5.48 -1.36
N MET A 6 -12.26 4.35 -1.50
CA MET A 6 -11.66 3.01 -1.39
C MET A 6 -10.56 2.77 -2.42
N TYR A 7 -10.77 3.20 -3.66
CA TYR A 7 -9.75 3.16 -4.70
C TYR A 7 -8.53 4.01 -4.31
N TRP A 8 -8.74 5.25 -3.87
CA TRP A 8 -7.63 6.13 -3.47
C TRP A 8 -6.87 5.62 -2.25
N VAL A 9 -7.54 5.00 -1.27
CA VAL A 9 -6.88 4.36 -0.13
C VAL A 9 -5.93 3.26 -0.58
N ARG A 10 -6.37 2.40 -1.50
CA ARG A 10 -5.49 1.37 -2.09
C ARG A 10 -4.31 2.00 -2.82
N LYS A 11 -4.56 2.98 -3.71
CA LYS A 11 -3.48 3.68 -4.45
C LYS A 11 -2.50 4.38 -3.52
N TRP A 12 -2.97 4.88 -2.38
CA TRP A 12 -2.11 5.49 -1.37
C TRP A 12 -1.18 4.47 -0.72
N PHE A 13 -1.66 3.27 -0.36
CA PHE A 13 -0.80 2.21 0.16
C PHE A 13 0.24 1.74 -0.87
N GLU A 14 -0.15 1.57 -2.13
CA GLU A 14 0.77 1.24 -3.23
C GLU A 14 1.88 2.32 -3.36
N GLY A 15 1.52 3.60 -3.30
CA GLY A 15 2.50 4.69 -3.34
C GLY A 15 3.45 4.72 -2.13
N GLN A 16 2.96 4.36 -0.93
CA GLN A 16 3.83 4.22 0.23
C GLN A 16 4.81 3.05 0.06
N GLU A 17 4.35 1.91 -0.45
CA GLU A 17 5.22 0.76 -0.74
C GLU A 17 6.37 1.15 -1.66
N GLU A 18 6.07 1.83 -2.78
CA GLU A 18 7.07 2.31 -3.74
C GLU A 18 8.08 3.28 -3.10
N GLU A 19 7.60 4.23 -2.30
CA GLU A 19 8.46 5.20 -1.61
C GLU A 19 9.39 4.52 -0.59
N TRP A 20 8.92 3.52 0.15
CA TRP A 20 9.76 2.77 1.09
C TRP A 20 10.77 1.88 0.37
N LYS A 21 10.41 1.27 -0.76
CA LYS A 21 11.36 0.55 -1.63
C LYS A 21 12.45 1.48 -2.17
N ARG A 22 12.09 2.70 -2.58
CA ARG A 22 13.03 3.74 -3.02
C ARG A 22 13.99 4.15 -1.89
N ARG A 23 13.50 4.27 -0.65
CA ARG A 23 14.35 4.58 0.52
C ARG A 23 15.29 3.44 0.89
N ALA A 24 14.83 2.19 0.74
CA ALA A 24 15.67 1.01 0.96
C ALA A 24 16.83 0.93 -0.04
N SER A 25 16.58 1.26 -1.32
CA SER A 25 17.63 1.27 -2.34
C SER A 25 18.67 2.38 -2.14
N GLN A 26 18.29 3.47 -1.46
CA GLN A 26 19.17 4.59 -1.14
C GLN A 26 19.87 4.46 0.23
N SER A 27 19.47 3.50 1.07
CA SER A 27 20.05 3.32 2.40
C SER A 27 21.39 2.61 2.34
N GLN A 28 22.43 3.26 2.84
CA GLN A 28 23.79 2.70 2.93
C GLN A 28 24.01 1.94 4.25
N GLU A 29 23.32 2.33 5.32
CA GLU A 29 23.42 1.68 6.62
C GLU A 29 22.51 0.44 6.68
N ALA A 30 23.07 -0.70 7.07
CA ALA A 30 22.36 -1.98 7.08
C ALA A 30 21.10 -1.97 7.96
N GLY A 31 21.15 -1.32 9.13
CA GLY A 31 19.98 -1.20 10.02
C GLY A 31 18.85 -0.37 9.41
N HIS A 32 19.19 0.76 8.79
CA HIS A 32 18.22 1.60 8.09
C HIS A 32 17.64 0.91 6.84
N LYS A 33 18.47 0.16 6.11
CA LYS A 33 18.02 -0.65 4.98
C LYS A 33 17.01 -1.72 5.43
N ALA A 34 17.33 -2.51 6.45
CA ALA A 34 16.41 -3.53 6.97
C ALA A 34 15.08 -2.92 7.46
N TYR A 35 15.12 -1.76 8.12
CA TYR A 35 13.91 -1.05 8.55
C TYR A 35 13.05 -0.58 7.36
N THR A 36 13.67 0.05 6.37
CA THR A 36 12.97 0.58 5.18
C THR A 36 12.39 -0.55 4.32
N GLU A 37 13.11 -1.67 4.16
CA GLU A 37 12.60 -2.88 3.50
C GLU A 37 11.36 -3.43 4.23
N ARG A 38 11.42 -3.53 5.56
CA ARG A 38 10.28 -4.00 6.36
C ARG A 38 9.07 -3.08 6.25
N LYS A 39 9.28 -1.77 6.12
CA LYS A 39 8.19 -0.82 5.85
C LYS A 39 7.58 -1.03 4.46
N GLY A 40 8.39 -1.26 3.43
CA GLY A 40 7.89 -1.58 2.09
C GLY A 40 6.98 -2.81 2.11
N VAL A 41 7.42 -3.90 2.73
CA VAL A 41 6.63 -5.13 2.90
C VAL A 41 5.33 -4.88 3.66
N LEU A 42 5.35 -4.06 4.72
CA LEU A 42 4.14 -3.74 5.48
C LEU A 42 3.09 -3.03 4.61
N TYR A 43 3.50 -2.04 3.82
CA TYR A 43 2.58 -1.30 2.97
C TYR A 43 2.05 -2.13 1.79
N HIS A 44 2.86 -3.06 1.29
CA HIS A 44 2.40 -4.08 0.35
C HIS A 44 1.22 -4.89 0.93
N PHE A 45 1.36 -5.41 2.15
CA PHE A 45 0.27 -6.15 2.80
C PHE A 45 -0.97 -5.31 3.04
N TYR A 46 -0.82 -4.01 3.35
CA TYR A 46 -1.98 -3.12 3.46
C TYR A 46 -2.69 -2.88 2.12
N ALA A 47 -1.95 -2.77 1.02
CA ALA A 47 -2.54 -2.65 -0.30
C ALA A 47 -3.33 -3.91 -0.69
N GLU A 48 -2.79 -5.10 -0.39
CA GLU A 48 -3.47 -6.38 -0.61
C GLU A 48 -4.71 -6.55 0.27
N ASP A 49 -4.61 -6.29 1.58
CA ASP A 49 -5.75 -6.37 2.51
C ASP A 49 -6.85 -5.37 2.12
N ALA A 50 -6.49 -4.15 1.72
CA ALA A 50 -7.43 -3.16 1.20
C ALA A 50 -8.13 -3.66 -0.08
N ALA A 51 -7.38 -4.25 -1.02
CA ALA A 51 -7.94 -4.80 -2.24
C ALA A 51 -8.95 -5.94 -1.93
N MET A 52 -8.61 -6.86 -1.03
CA MET A 52 -9.49 -7.96 -0.61
C MET A 52 -10.76 -7.44 0.06
N ARG A 53 -10.63 -6.49 1.01
CA ARG A 53 -11.78 -5.90 1.73
C ARG A 53 -12.71 -5.10 0.83
N PHE A 54 -12.19 -4.52 -0.25
CA PHE A 54 -12.97 -3.69 -1.17
C PHE A 54 -13.54 -4.47 -2.36
N GLN A 55 -13.05 -5.67 -2.67
CA GLN A 55 -13.47 -6.47 -3.83
C GLN A 55 -14.99 -6.69 -3.92
N GLY A 56 -15.67 -6.93 -2.79
CA GLY A 56 -17.13 -7.07 -2.74
C GLY A 56 -17.89 -5.73 -2.79
N LYS A 57 -17.30 -4.66 -2.26
CA LYS A 57 -17.93 -3.33 -2.13
C LYS A 57 -17.76 -2.46 -3.39
N MET A 58 -16.79 -2.79 -4.24
CA MET A 58 -16.56 -2.12 -5.52
C MET A 58 -17.51 -2.62 -6.63
N SER A 59 -18.01 -3.86 -6.50
CA SER A 59 -18.77 -4.58 -7.54
C SER A 59 -20.29 -4.39 -7.48
N GLN A 60 -20.86 -3.87 -6.39
CA GLN A 60 -22.32 -3.70 -6.25
C GLN A 60 -22.81 -2.45 -7.01
N PRO A 61 -23.90 -2.51 -7.81
CA PRO A 61 -24.51 -1.32 -8.39
C PRO A 61 -24.85 -0.31 -7.28
N ALA A 62 -24.68 0.98 -7.55
CA ALA A 62 -25.27 1.98 -6.66
C ALA A 62 -26.79 1.84 -6.80
N SER A 63 -27.49 1.43 -5.73
CA SER A 63 -28.95 1.47 -5.66
C SER A 63 -29.48 2.89 -5.72
#